data_AF-A0A8X6KBS0-F1
#
_entry.id   AF-A0A8X6KBS0-F1
#
_cell.length_a   1.000
_cell.length_b   1.000
_cell.length_c   1.000
_cell.angle_alpha   90.00
_cell.angle_beta   90.00
_cell.angle_gamma   90.00
#
_symmetry.space_group_name_H-M   'P 1'
#
loop_
_entity.id
_entity.type
_entity.pdbx_description
1 polymer ?
#
loop_
_entity_poly.entity_id
_entity_poly.type
_entity_poly.pdbx_seq_one_letter_code
_entity_poly.pdbx_strand_id
1 'polypeptide(L)'
;MHDENFIRVVAFDSVGHENIETGGSQNQNELMALEYFKKAEEITPLFYSMNLLMLGKCYINLNDKERGIEYLKKVCDYTIKTPDDQKAHDEAEKLLKGLNI
;
A
#
# COMPACT_ATOMS: atom_id res chain seq x y z
N MET A 1 -3.69 24.42 -4.64
CA MET A 1 -4.74 23.51 -5.15
C MET A 1 -4.19 22.12 -4.96
N HIS A 2 -4.72 21.39 -3.97
CA HIS A 2 -4.38 19.99 -3.75
C HIS A 2 -5.27 19.20 -4.69
N ASP A 3 -4.71 18.77 -5.82
CA ASP A 3 -5.43 17.94 -6.77
C ASP A 3 -5.53 16.52 -6.19
N GLU A 4 -6.68 16.22 -5.58
CA GLU A 4 -7.09 14.87 -5.14
C GLU A 4 -6.99 13.84 -6.29
N ASN A 5 -7.07 14.32 -7.53
CA ASN A 5 -6.86 13.52 -8.74
C ASN A 5 -5.41 13.11 -8.97
N PHE A 6 -4.42 13.86 -8.46
CA PHE A 6 -3.00 13.53 -8.65
C PHE A 6 -2.59 12.31 -7.83
N ILE A 7 -3.07 12.19 -6.59
CA ILE A 7 -2.82 11.01 -5.74
C ILE A 7 -3.50 9.76 -6.32
N ARG A 8 -4.68 9.93 -6.92
CA ARG A 8 -5.47 8.83 -7.49
C ARG A 8 -4.89 8.26 -8.78
N VAL A 9 -4.29 9.11 -9.64
CA VAL A 9 -3.70 8.70 -10.92
C VAL A 9 -2.41 7.90 -10.72
N VAL A 10 -1.52 8.33 -9.82
CA VAL A 10 -0.22 7.66 -9.62
C VAL A 10 -0.38 6.27 -8.97
N ALA A 11 -1.39 6.12 -8.11
CA ALA A 11 -1.70 4.83 -7.47
C ALA A 11 -2.32 3.80 -8.42
N PHE A 12 -2.97 4.22 -9.52
CA PHE A 12 -3.65 3.31 -10.45
C PHE A 12 -2.71 2.81 -11.57
N ASP A 13 -1.79 3.67 -12.05
CA ASP A 13 -0.84 3.29 -13.11
C ASP A 13 0.29 2.37 -12.63
N SER A 14 0.53 2.27 -11.31
CA SER A 14 1.58 1.41 -10.75
C SER A 14 1.16 -0.06 -10.53
N VAL A 15 -0.13 -0.39 -10.64
CA VAL A 15 -0.68 -1.73 -10.32
C VAL A 15 -1.29 -2.46 -11.52
N GLY A 16 -1.38 -1.81 -12.67
CA GLY A 16 -1.82 -2.44 -13.91
C GLY A 16 -0.65 -3.02 -14.69
N HIS A 17 -0.36 -4.31 -14.51
CA HIS A 17 -0.04 -5.31 -15.54
C HIS A 17 0.75 -6.49 -14.93
N GLU A 18 0.09 -7.65 -14.91
CA GLU A 18 0.67 -8.95 -14.59
C GLU A 18 1.85 -9.34 -15.51
N ASN A 19 2.76 -10.15 -14.93
CA ASN A 19 3.72 -11.06 -15.56
C ASN A 19 4.92 -10.45 -16.30
N ILE A 20 6.11 -10.47 -15.67
CA ILE A 20 7.31 -11.22 -16.10
C ILE A 20 8.52 -10.93 -15.19
N GLU A 21 9.31 -11.99 -14.97
CA GLU A 21 10.60 -12.01 -14.28
C GLU A 21 11.53 -10.86 -14.73
N THR A 22 12.15 -10.14 -13.78
CA THR A 22 13.57 -9.66 -13.84
C THR A 22 13.91 -8.83 -12.59
N GLY A 23 14.72 -9.43 -11.71
CA GLY A 23 15.13 -8.89 -10.41
C GLY A 23 16.15 -7.75 -10.45
N GLY A 24 15.83 -6.62 -11.07
CA GLY A 24 16.71 -5.45 -11.08
C GLY A 24 16.02 -4.08 -11.11
N SER A 25 14.81 -3.98 -11.67
CA SER A 25 14.17 -2.68 -11.91
C SER A 25 12.91 -2.42 -11.08
N GLN A 26 12.32 -3.43 -10.43
CA GLN A 26 11.11 -3.26 -9.61
C GLN A 26 11.38 -2.30 -8.43
N ASN A 27 12.48 -2.52 -7.69
CA ASN A 27 12.79 -1.81 -6.45
C ASN A 27 12.73 -0.28 -6.53
N GLN A 28 13.09 0.36 -7.66
CA GLN A 28 13.01 1.81 -7.77
C GLN A 28 11.58 2.33 -7.74
N ASN A 29 10.63 1.59 -8.32
CA ASN A 29 9.23 1.98 -8.36
C ASN A 29 8.57 1.79 -7.00
N GLU A 30 8.87 0.69 -6.28
CA GLU A 30 8.36 0.51 -4.92
C GLU A 30 8.97 1.52 -3.94
N LEU A 31 10.23 1.91 -4.12
CA LEU A 31 10.87 2.95 -3.29
C LEU A 31 10.23 4.32 -3.50
N MET A 32 9.94 4.69 -4.76
CA MET A 32 9.22 5.93 -5.06
C MET A 32 7.80 5.89 -4.48
N ALA A 33 7.07 4.80 -4.68
CA ALA A 33 5.73 4.62 -4.13
C ALA A 33 5.74 4.74 -2.60
N LEU A 34 6.72 4.11 -1.94
CA LEU A 34 6.91 4.19 -0.49
C LEU A 34 7.12 5.64 -0.01
N GLU A 35 7.95 6.42 -0.71
CA GLU A 35 8.20 7.82 -0.38
C GLU A 35 6.93 8.68 -0.54
N TYR A 36 6.14 8.44 -1.60
CA TYR A 36 4.87 9.13 -1.82
C TYR A 36 3.84 8.83 -0.73
N PHE A 37 3.67 7.55 -0.36
CA PHE A 37 2.72 7.18 0.69
C PHE A 37 3.16 7.70 2.06
N LYS A 38 4.46 7.73 2.35
CA LYS A 38 4.98 8.35 3.58
C LYS A 38 4.70 9.84 3.64
N LYS A 39 4.91 10.58 2.54
CA LYS A 39 4.55 12.01 2.48
C LYS A 39 3.05 12.23 2.65
N ALA A 40 2.21 11.35 2.10
CA ALA A 40 0.77 11.42 2.32
C ALA A 40 0.40 11.25 3.80
N GLU A 41 1.04 10.31 4.51
CA GLU A 41 0.86 10.12 5.96
C GLU A 41 1.39 11.30 6.80
N GLU A 42 2.44 12.01 6.35
CA GLU A 42 2.92 13.24 7.00
C GLU A 42 1.93 14.40 6.87
N ILE A 43 1.23 14.49 5.74
CA ILE A 43 0.25 15.56 5.49
C ILE A 43 -1.06 15.28 6.22
N THR A 44 -1.57 14.05 6.14
CA THR A 44 -2.77 13.63 6.86
C THR A 44 -2.67 12.15 7.24
N PRO A 45 -2.23 11.84 8.47
CA PRO A 45 -2.01 10.46 8.88
C PRO A 45 -3.33 9.69 8.89
N LEU A 46 -3.29 8.43 8.46
CA LEU A 46 -4.45 7.53 8.43
C LEU A 46 -5.63 8.09 7.60
N PHE A 47 -5.34 8.90 6.57
CA PHE A 47 -6.40 9.48 5.74
C PHE A 47 -7.08 8.43 4.86
N TYR A 48 -6.32 7.44 4.37
CA TYR A 48 -6.81 6.46 3.41
C TYR A 48 -6.24 5.07 3.64
N SER A 49 -7.10 4.11 3.95
CA SER A 49 -6.75 2.70 4.22
C SER A 49 -5.97 2.04 3.09
N MET A 50 -6.26 2.39 1.83
CA MET A 50 -5.52 1.87 0.68
C MET A 50 -4.05 2.33 0.67
N ASN A 51 -3.74 3.51 1.19
CA ASN A 51 -2.33 3.95 1.28
C ASN A 51 -1.56 3.05 2.25
N LEU A 52 -2.18 2.68 3.38
CA LEU A 52 -1.59 1.76 4.35
C LEU A 52 -1.41 0.36 3.75
N LEU A 53 -2.37 -0.11 2.97
CA LEU A 53 -2.27 -1.39 2.24
C LEU A 53 -1.08 -1.37 1.28
N MET A 54 -0.93 -0.30 0.51
CA MET A 54 0.17 -0.16 -0.44
C MET A 54 1.52 -0.06 0.27
N LEU A 55 1.62 0.66 1.39
CA LEU A 55 2.82 0.65 2.25
C LEU A 55 3.16 -0.77 2.71
N GLY A 56 2.17 -1.52 3.19
CA GLY A 56 2.35 -2.91 3.60
C GLY A 56 2.92 -3.79 2.49
N LYS A 57 2.34 -3.71 1.29
CA LYS A 57 2.82 -4.43 0.09
C LYS A 57 4.23 -4.01 -0.32
N CYS A 58 4.52 -2.71 -0.37
CA CYS A 58 5.85 -2.20 -0.71
C CYS A 58 6.92 -2.72 0.25
N TYR A 59 6.66 -2.70 1.55
CA TYR A 59 7.61 -3.21 2.55
C TYR A 59 7.85 -4.72 2.41
N ILE A 60 6.81 -5.52 2.14
CA ILE A 60 6.96 -6.96 1.87
C ILE A 60 7.84 -7.18 0.63
N ASN A 61 7.61 -6.43 -0.45
CA ASN A 61 8.39 -6.53 -1.68
C ASN A 61 9.85 -6.11 -1.49
N LEU A 62 10.11 -5.11 -0.64
CA LEU A 62 11.45 -4.69 -0.24
C LEU A 62 12.13 -5.64 0.76
N ASN A 63 11.52 -6.81 1.01
CA ASN A 63 11.98 -7.83 1.95
C ASN A 63 12.01 -7.36 3.42
N ASP A 64 11.34 -6.26 3.74
CA ASP A 64 11.14 -5.72 5.10
C ASP A 64 9.74 -6.16 5.61
N LYS A 65 9.62 -7.47 5.85
CA LYS A 65 8.35 -8.09 6.22
C LYS A 65 7.78 -7.58 7.54
N GLU A 66 8.64 -7.23 8.49
CA GLU A 66 8.22 -6.75 9.81
C GLU A 66 7.41 -5.46 9.68
N ARG A 67 7.94 -4.46 8.96
CA ARG A 67 7.20 -3.22 8.69
C ARG A 67 5.99 -3.49 7.82
N GLY A 68 6.10 -4.37 6.83
CA GLY A 68 4.98 -4.75 5.98
C GLY A 68 3.78 -5.25 6.79
N ILE A 69 4.02 -6.18 7.72
CA ILE A 69 3.00 -6.72 8.63
C ILE A 69 2.43 -5.63 9.53
N GLU A 70 3.26 -4.72 10.06
CA GLU A 70 2.79 -3.61 10.88
C GLU A 70 1.77 -2.73 10.12
N TYR A 71 2.08 -2.37 8.87
CA TYR A 71 1.17 -1.58 8.04
C TYR A 71 -0.09 -2.35 7.65
N LEU A 72 0.00 -3.64 7.32
CA LEU A 72 -1.18 -4.46 7.04
C LEU A 72 -2.11 -4.58 8.27
N LYS A 73 -1.55 -4.71 9.47
CA LYS A 73 -2.35 -4.68 10.71
C LYS A 73 -3.06 -3.35 10.91
N LYS A 74 -2.39 -2.22 10.62
CA LYS A 74 -3.02 -0.88 10.65
C LYS A 74 -4.19 -0.76 9.68
N VAL A 75 -4.15 -1.46 8.53
CA VAL A 75 -5.31 -1.53 7.62
C VAL A 75 -6.46 -2.30 8.27
N CYS A 76 -6.18 -3.44 8.91
CA CYS A 76 -7.21 -4.22 9.61
C CYS A 76 -7.82 -3.46 10.80
N ASP A 77 -7.01 -2.67 11.50
CA ASP A 77 -7.47 -1.81 12.61
C ASP A 77 -8.16 -0.53 12.13
N TYR A 78 -8.15 -0.26 10.82
CA TYR A 78 -8.74 0.95 10.24
C TYR A 78 -10.27 0.90 10.27
N THR A 79 -10.90 2.02 10.63
CA THR A 79 -12.36 2.11 10.60
C THR A 79 -12.88 2.12 9.16
N ILE A 80 -13.62 1.09 8.77
CA ILE A 80 -14.21 0.95 7.45
C ILE A 80 -15.36 1.96 7.29
N LYS A 81 -15.20 2.93 6.40
CA LYS A 81 -16.20 3.97 6.11
C LYS A 81 -16.69 3.93 4.67
N THR A 82 -15.85 3.44 3.77
CA THR A 82 -16.09 3.40 2.33
C THR A 82 -15.92 1.97 1.79
N PRO A 83 -16.47 1.67 0.61
CA PRO A 83 -16.25 0.37 -0.04
C PRO A 83 -14.77 0.09 -0.33
N ASP A 84 -13.97 1.13 -0.56
CA ASP A 84 -12.53 0.97 -0.79
C ASP A 84 -11.80 0.62 0.52
N ASP A 85 -12.26 1.11 1.67
CA ASP A 85 -11.75 0.64 2.98
C ASP A 85 -12.03 -0.84 3.22
N GLN A 86 -13.22 -1.31 2.82
CA GLN A 86 -13.55 -2.74 2.96
C GLN A 86 -12.64 -3.60 2.08
N LYS A 87 -12.42 -3.19 0.83
CA LYS A 87 -11.48 -3.89 -0.05
C LYS A 87 -10.06 -3.90 0.51
N ALA A 88 -9.62 -2.77 1.07
CA ALA A 88 -8.30 -2.66 1.68
C ALA A 88 -8.15 -3.64 2.84
N HIS A 89 -9.16 -3.68 3.72
CA HIS A 89 -9.22 -4.60 4.83
C HIS A 89 -9.16 -6.06 4.37
N ASP A 90 -10.03 -6.47 3.45
CA ASP A 90 -10.11 -7.85 2.96
C ASP A 90 -8.78 -8.29 2.32
N GLU A 91 -8.14 -7.41 1.56
CA GLU A 91 -6.86 -7.71 0.93
C GLU A 91 -5.72 -7.79 1.96
N ALA A 92 -5.69 -6.89 2.94
CA ALA A 92 -4.71 -6.93 4.03
C ALA A 92 -4.83 -8.23 4.85
N GLU A 93 -6.06 -8.63 5.17
CA GLU A 93 -6.33 -9.87 5.92
C GLU A 93 -5.88 -11.10 5.13
N LYS A 94 -6.11 -11.12 3.81
CA LYS A 94 -5.66 -12.18 2.92
C LYS A 94 -4.13 -12.26 2.87
N LEU A 95 -3.44 -11.13 2.79
CA LEU A 95 -1.98 -11.06 2.79
C LEU A 95 -1.40 -11.56 4.13
N LEU A 96 -1.96 -11.12 5.26
CA LEU A 96 -1.53 -11.58 6.59
C LEU A 96 -1.68 -13.09 6.75
N LYS A 97 -2.82 -13.66 6.34
CA LYS A 97 -3.03 -15.12 6.32
C LYS A 97 -2.00 -15.83 5.45
N GLY A 98 -1.68 -15.28 4.28
CA GLY A 98 -0.63 -15.81 3.38
C GLY A 98 0.77 -15.78 4.00
N LEU A 99 1.02 -14.89 4.97
CA LEU A 99 2.26 -14.80 5.73
C LEU A 99 2.26 -15.68 7.00
N ASN A 100 1.19 -16.45 7.24
CA ASN A 100 0.96 -17.24 8.46
C ASN A 100 0.94 -16.38 9.75
N ILE A 101 0.37 -15.17 9.67
CA ILE A 101 0.16 -14.25 10.80
C ILE A 101 -1.29 -14.30 11.27
#